data_AF-A0AAV0DEM2-F1
#
_entry.id   AF-A0AAV0DEM2-F1
#
_cell.length_a   1.000
_cell.length_b   1.000
_cell.length_c   1.000
_cell.angle_alpha   90.00
_cell.angle_beta   90.00
_cell.angle_gamma   90.00
#
_symmetry.space_group_name_H-M   'P 1'
#
loop_
_entity.id
_entity.type
_entity.pdbx_description
1 polymer ?
#
loop_
_entity_poly.entity_id
_entity_poly.type
_entity_poly.pdbx_seq_one_letter_code
_entity_poly.pdbx_strand_id
1 'polypeptide(L)'
;MNKLTTTTSMKTHDAHVIMQRLLPIALKEMLPEHVWSCITEISLLFQSICSSVLDAASLRRLQDSVPILMCNLEKIMPPSFFDTMEHLIIHLPYEALTAGPVFYRWMYRFERFLGELKKKVTNKAHVEASICQAYLQQEISTFSSFYFERDVITRRKNSGYKV
;
A
#
# COMPACT_ATOMS: atom_id res chain seq x y z
N MET A 1 32.62 6.67 -16.41
CA MET A 1 31.25 7.21 -16.30
C MET A 1 30.57 6.44 -15.18
N ASN A 2 30.39 7.09 -14.04
CA ASN A 2 29.99 6.46 -12.78
C ASN A 2 28.55 5.94 -12.91
N LYS A 3 28.35 4.64 -12.63
CA LYS A 3 27.02 4.10 -12.31
C LYS A 3 26.58 4.76 -11.01
N LEU A 4 25.89 5.88 -11.12
CA LEU A 4 25.05 6.40 -10.05
C LEU A 4 24.13 5.26 -9.65
N THR A 5 24.20 4.89 -8.38
CA THR A 5 23.41 3.85 -7.72
C THR A 5 21.91 4.09 -7.95
N THR A 6 21.37 3.44 -8.98
CA THR A 6 19.92 3.32 -9.17
C THR A 6 19.36 2.48 -8.03
N THR A 7 18.82 3.13 -7.00
CA THR A 7 17.89 2.53 -6.04
C THR A 7 16.53 2.31 -6.72
N THR A 8 16.48 1.54 -7.81
CA THR A 8 15.26 1.31 -8.61
C THR A 8 14.75 -0.12 -8.50
N SER A 9 14.78 -0.70 -7.29
CA SER A 9 14.17 -2.01 -7.02
C SER A 9 13.23 -2.01 -5.81
N MET A 10 12.72 -0.86 -5.39
CA MET A 10 11.74 -0.78 -4.30
C MET A 10 10.33 -0.67 -4.89
N LYS A 11 9.42 -1.56 -4.47
CA LYS A 11 8.01 -1.43 -4.84
C LYS A 11 7.40 -0.27 -4.04
N THR A 12 6.39 0.37 -4.61
CA THR A 12 5.62 1.44 -3.95
C THR A 12 5.08 1.03 -2.58
N HIS A 13 4.64 -0.22 -2.44
CA HIS A 13 4.28 -0.82 -1.15
C HIS A 13 5.40 -0.74 -0.12
N ASP A 14 6.63 -1.08 -0.50
CA ASP A 14 7.77 -1.12 0.42
C ASP A 14 8.19 0.29 0.83
N ALA A 15 8.17 1.25 -0.11
CA ALA A 15 8.37 2.67 0.17
C ALA A 15 7.31 3.20 1.15
N HIS A 16 6.05 2.81 0.98
CA HIS A 16 4.97 3.22 1.88
C HIS A 16 5.11 2.63 3.29
N VAL A 17 5.54 1.37 3.42
CA VAL A 17 5.85 0.77 4.72
C VAL A 17 7.02 1.50 5.40
N ILE A 18 8.04 1.88 4.64
CA ILE A 18 9.16 2.68 5.15
C ILE A 18 8.65 4.02 5.66
N MET A 19 7.88 4.76 4.86
CA MET A 19 7.30 6.05 5.24
C MET A 19 6.49 5.96 6.54
N GLN A 20 5.68 4.91 6.71
CA GLN A 20 4.83 4.76 7.90
C GLN A 20 5.58 4.36 9.17
N ARG A 21 6.64 3.54 9.06
CA ARG A 21 7.19 2.83 10.22
C ARG A 21 8.68 3.02 10.43
N LEU A 22 9.45 3.06 9.35
CA LEU A 22 10.91 3.03 9.42
C LEU A 22 11.52 4.43 9.31
N LEU A 23 10.86 5.34 8.61
CA LEU A 23 11.35 6.69 8.35
C LEU A 23 11.62 7.49 9.65
N PRO A 24 10.71 7.53 10.65
CA PRO A 24 10.98 8.23 11.90
C PRO A 24 12.14 7.62 12.70
N ILE A 25 12.26 6.29 12.65
CA ILE A 25 13.29 5.56 13.41
C ILE A 25 14.66 5.78 12.78
N ALA A 26 14.73 5.68 11.45
CA ALA A 26 15.98 5.83 10.70
C ALA A 26 16.55 7.25 10.80
N LEU A 27 15.68 8.27 10.91
CA LEU A 27 16.09 9.68 10.87
C LEU A 27 16.23 10.34 12.25
N LYS A 28 15.90 9.63 13.34
CA LYS A 28 15.86 10.20 14.70
C LYS A 28 17.14 10.91 15.12
N GLU A 29 18.28 10.24 14.93
CA GLU A 29 19.60 10.79 15.33
C GLU A 29 20.25 11.63 14.22
N MET A 30 19.61 11.74 13.05
CA MET A 30 20.17 12.41 11.87
C MET A 30 19.59 13.82 11.64
N LEU A 31 18.43 14.12 12.23
CA LEU A 31 17.71 15.36 11.96
C LEU A 31 17.51 16.18 13.24
N PRO A 32 17.42 17.53 13.13
CA PRO A 32 16.99 18.37 14.24
C PRO A 32 15.62 17.94 14.76
N GLU A 33 15.40 18.09 16.07
CA GLU A 33 14.18 17.63 16.75
C GLU A 33 12.89 18.13 16.10
N HIS A 34 12.85 19.41 15.71
CA HIS A 34 11.67 20.01 15.07
C HIS A 34 11.36 19.39 13.69
N VAL A 35 12.39 19.02 12.92
CA VAL A 35 12.23 18.34 11.62
C VAL A 35 11.78 16.91 11.83
N TRP A 36 12.44 16.20 12.74
CA TRP A 36 12.11 14.82 13.05
C TRP A 36 10.69 14.67 13.60
N SER A 37 10.25 15.59 14.47
CA SER A 37 8.88 15.59 15.01
C SER A 37 7.85 15.70 13.88
N CYS A 38 8.05 16.62 12.93
CA CYS A 38 7.14 16.79 11.80
C CYS A 38 7.07 15.54 10.91
N ILE A 39 8.23 14.93 10.59
CA ILE A 39 8.28 13.67 9.84
C ILE A 39 7.56 12.56 10.60
N THR A 40 7.75 12.48 11.92
CA THR A 40 7.11 11.49 12.78
C THR A 40 5.59 11.65 12.78
N GLU A 41 5.09 12.88 12.89
CA GLU A 41 3.66 13.17 12.83
C GLU A 41 3.04 12.74 11.48
N ILE A 42 3.73 12.96 10.37
CA ILE A 42 3.29 12.48 9.04
C ILE A 42 3.26 10.96 8.99
N SER A 43 4.31 10.29 9.48
CA SER A 43 4.35 8.83 9.53
C SER A 43 3.21 8.25 10.37
N LEU A 44 2.92 8.86 11.52
CA LEU A 44 1.81 8.47 12.42
C LEU A 44 0.44 8.73 11.80
N LEU A 45 0.29 9.82 11.04
CA LEU A 45 -0.91 10.07 10.25
C LEU A 45 -1.15 8.94 9.26
N PHE A 46 -0.14 8.61 8.43
CA PHE A 46 -0.27 7.56 7.43
C PHE A 46 -0.53 6.20 8.08
N GLN A 47 0.09 5.93 9.24
CA GLN A 47 -0.18 4.72 10.01
C GLN A 47 -1.64 4.66 10.49
N SER A 48 -2.18 5.78 10.97
CA SER A 48 -3.55 5.87 11.50
C SER A 48 -4.61 5.67 10.41
N ILE A 49 -4.48 6.35 9.27
CA ILE A 49 -5.45 6.20 8.16
C ILE A 49 -5.35 4.84 7.46
N CYS A 50 -4.19 4.17 7.53
CA CYS A 50 -3.97 2.86 6.92
C CYS A 50 -4.20 1.70 7.88
N SER A 51 -4.68 1.96 9.09
CA SER A 51 -5.05 0.93 10.04
C SER A 51 -6.17 0.04 9.45
N SER A 52 -6.12 -1.26 9.74
CA SER A 52 -7.19 -2.19 9.39
C SER A 52 -8.47 -1.91 10.17
N VAL A 53 -8.36 -1.28 11.35
CA VAL A 53 -9.46 -0.85 12.20
C VAL A 53 -9.39 0.66 12.34
N LEU A 54 -10.41 1.35 11.85
CA LEU A 54 -10.51 2.80 11.90
C LEU A 54 -11.40 3.24 13.07
N ASP A 55 -10.87 4.12 13.91
CA ASP A 55 -11.67 4.82 14.93
C ASP A 55 -12.12 6.18 14.39
N ALA A 56 -13.43 6.38 14.28
CA ALA A 56 -14.02 7.61 13.77
C ALA A 56 -13.66 8.84 14.61
N ALA A 57 -13.53 8.70 15.94
CA ALA A 57 -13.15 9.82 16.80
C ALA A 57 -11.70 10.26 16.54
N SER A 58 -10.79 9.29 16.39
CA SER A 58 -9.40 9.54 16.01
C SER A 58 -9.29 10.17 14.62
N LEU A 59 -10.06 9.71 13.63
CA LEU A 59 -10.06 10.30 12.28
C LEU A 59 -10.57 11.74 12.25
N ARG A 60 -11.58 12.10 13.07
CA ARG A 60 -12.03 13.51 13.18
C ARG A 60 -10.95 14.40 13.78
N ARG A 61 -10.27 13.95 14.84
CA ARG A 61 -9.13 14.68 15.41
C ARG A 61 -8.01 14.86 14.39
N LEU A 62 -7.73 13.83 13.59
CA LEU A 62 -6.76 13.91 12.50
C LEU A 62 -7.22 14.93 11.45
N GLN A 63 -8.49 14.94 11.06
CA GLN A 63 -9.01 15.93 10.10
C GLN A 63 -8.73 17.38 10.53
N ASP A 64 -8.84 17.67 11.82
CA ASP A 64 -8.56 19.01 12.37
C ASP A 64 -7.05 19.29 12.48
N SER A 65 -6.21 18.28 12.76
CA SER A 65 -4.76 18.47 12.95
C SER A 65 -3.95 18.47 11.65
N VAL A 66 -4.46 17.85 10.57
CA VAL A 66 -3.71 17.70 9.31
C VAL A 66 -3.36 19.01 8.62
N PRO A 67 -4.25 20.02 8.53
CA PRO A 67 -3.88 21.30 7.96
C PRO A 67 -2.70 21.95 8.69
N ILE A 68 -2.66 21.84 10.03
CA ILE A 68 -1.56 22.36 10.85
C ILE A 68 -0.26 21.60 10.55
N LEU A 69 -0.35 20.27 10.43
CA LEU A 69 0.79 19.42 10.08
C LEU A 69 1.37 19.77 8.70
N MET A 70 0.51 20.00 7.70
CA MET A 70 0.94 20.43 6.36
C MET A 70 1.66 21.78 6.41
N CYS A 71 1.09 22.77 7.10
CA CYS A 71 1.74 24.07 7.30
C CYS A 71 3.10 23.96 8.01
N ASN A 72 3.25 23.03 8.95
CA ASN A 72 4.52 22.79 9.64
C ASN A 72 5.54 22.13 8.71
N LEU A 73 5.11 21.20 7.86
CA LEU A 73 5.97 20.60 6.84
C LEU A 73 6.44 21.63 5.81
N GLU A 74 5.57 22.53 5.38
CA GLU A 74 5.88 23.62 4.45
C GLU A 74 6.94 24.59 4.95
N LYS A 75 7.02 24.78 6.28
CA LYS A 75 8.09 25.61 6.88
C LYS A 75 9.46 24.93 6.84
N ILE A 76 9.50 23.60 6.74
CA ILE A 76 10.72 22.79 6.81
C ILE A 76 11.24 22.45 5.41
N MET A 77 10.34 22.05 4.52
CA MET A 77 10.68 21.58 3.18
C MET A 77 10.75 22.76 2.19
N PRO A 78 11.59 22.68 1.14
CA PRO A 78 11.72 23.76 0.17
C PRO A 78 10.39 23.94 -0.60
N PRO A 79 10.00 25.17 -1.01
CA PRO A 79 8.76 25.40 -1.74
C PRO A 79 8.63 24.58 -3.03
N SER A 80 9.75 24.21 -3.66
CA SER A 80 9.77 23.36 -4.85
C SER A 80 9.35 21.90 -4.58
N PHE A 81 9.27 21.49 -3.31
CA PHE A 81 8.79 20.17 -2.91
C PHE A 81 7.27 20.07 -2.93
N PHE A 82 6.56 21.19 -2.78
CA PHE A 82 5.10 21.18 -2.70
C PHE A 82 4.47 21.55 -4.03
N ASP A 83 3.70 20.61 -4.56
CA ASP A 83 2.69 20.84 -5.56
C ASP A 83 1.30 20.51 -4.99
N THR A 84 0.29 20.44 -5.85
CA THR A 84 -1.10 20.16 -5.42
C THR A 84 -1.26 18.75 -4.83
N MET A 85 -0.39 17.80 -5.17
CA MET A 85 -0.46 16.40 -4.76
C MET A 85 -0.12 16.21 -3.28
N GLU A 86 0.88 16.92 -2.75
CA GLU A 86 1.24 16.84 -1.32
C GLU A 86 0.09 17.31 -0.43
N HIS A 87 -0.71 18.26 -0.91
CA HIS A 87 -1.86 18.81 -0.19
C HIS A 87 -3.05 17.85 -0.12
N LEU A 88 -3.09 16.80 -0.94
CA LEU A 88 -4.17 15.81 -0.89
C LEU A 88 -4.24 15.07 0.46
N ILE A 89 -3.15 15.09 1.23
CA ILE A 89 -3.09 14.51 2.58
C ILE A 89 -4.20 15.08 3.48
N ILE A 90 -4.61 16.34 3.28
CA ILE A 90 -5.69 17.00 4.02
C ILE A 90 -7.04 16.29 3.87
N HIS A 91 -7.27 15.65 2.73
CA HIS A 91 -8.54 14.96 2.45
C HIS A 91 -8.57 13.51 2.94
N LEU A 92 -7.42 12.90 3.22
CA LEU A 92 -7.32 11.48 3.56
C LEU A 92 -8.10 11.08 4.82
N PRO A 93 -8.12 11.86 5.93
CA PRO A 93 -8.92 11.50 7.10
C PRO A 93 -10.43 11.46 6.81
N TYR A 94 -10.94 12.43 6.05
CA TYR A 94 -12.34 12.49 5.63
C TYR A 94 -12.70 11.33 4.69
N GLU A 95 -11.80 11.04 3.75
CA GLU A 95 -11.94 9.94 2.81
C GLU A 95 -11.95 8.57 3.53
N ALA A 96 -11.13 8.40 4.57
CA ALA A 96 -11.13 7.19 5.40
C ALA A 96 -12.43 7.07 6.25
N LEU A 97 -12.96 8.20 6.72
CA LEU A 97 -14.22 8.24 7.48
C LEU A 97 -15.43 7.84 6.62
N THR A 98 -15.45 8.28 5.36
CA THR A 98 -16.59 8.08 4.45
C THR A 98 -16.55 6.74 3.73
N ALA A 99 -15.38 6.34 3.23
CA ALA A 99 -15.24 5.15 2.40
C ALA A 99 -14.51 3.98 3.09
N GLY A 100 -14.21 4.11 4.38
CA GLY A 100 -13.67 3.05 5.22
C GLY A 100 -12.17 2.78 4.98
N PRO A 101 -11.67 1.60 5.42
CA PRO A 101 -10.25 1.28 5.43
C PRO A 101 -9.57 1.41 4.06
N VAL A 102 -8.46 2.16 4.05
CA VAL A 102 -7.77 2.58 2.82
C VAL A 102 -7.19 1.39 2.04
N PHE A 103 -6.84 0.29 2.72
CA PHE A 103 -6.22 -0.89 2.07
C PHE A 103 -7.11 -1.56 1.01
N TYR A 104 -8.44 -1.40 1.09
CA TYR A 104 -9.37 -1.90 0.08
C TYR A 104 -9.34 -1.09 -1.22
N ARG A 105 -8.84 0.14 -1.14
CA ARG A 105 -8.98 1.18 -2.17
C ARG A 105 -7.66 1.57 -2.81
N TRP A 106 -6.54 1.12 -2.24
CA TRP A 106 -5.22 1.28 -2.82
C TRP A 106 -5.07 0.58 -4.16
N MET A 107 -4.39 1.27 -5.07
CA MET A 107 -3.97 0.73 -6.36
C MET A 107 -3.17 -0.56 -6.24
N TYR A 108 -2.37 -0.74 -5.18
CA TYR A 108 -1.54 -1.93 -5.01
C TYR A 108 -2.31 -3.25 -5.04
N ARG A 109 -3.58 -3.26 -4.60
CA ARG A 109 -4.41 -4.47 -4.66
C ARG A 109 -4.78 -4.79 -6.11
N PHE A 110 -5.21 -3.78 -6.85
CA PHE A 110 -5.59 -3.89 -8.25
C PHE A 110 -4.38 -4.23 -9.13
N GLU A 111 -3.25 -3.55 -8.93
CA GLU A 111 -2.01 -3.82 -9.65
C GLU A 111 -1.50 -5.25 -9.41
N ARG A 112 -1.54 -5.73 -8.16
CA ARG A 112 -1.17 -7.12 -7.84
C ARG A 112 -2.09 -8.12 -8.55
N PHE A 113 -3.40 -7.87 -8.52
CA PHE A 113 -4.37 -8.72 -9.21
C PHE A 113 -4.17 -8.74 -10.73
N LEU A 114 -4.01 -7.56 -11.35
CA LEU A 114 -3.71 -7.45 -12.77
C LEU A 114 -2.38 -8.13 -13.13
N GLY A 115 -1.38 -8.05 -12.26
CA GLY A 115 -0.13 -8.78 -12.39
C GLY A 115 -0.33 -10.30 -12.44
N GLU A 116 -1.21 -10.84 -11.59
CA GLU A 116 -1.58 -12.27 -11.63
C GLU A 116 -2.35 -12.63 -12.90
N LEU A 117 -3.29 -11.79 -13.34
CA LEU A 117 -4.01 -12.00 -14.61
C LEU A 117 -3.05 -11.99 -15.80
N LYS A 118 -2.07 -11.08 -15.81
CA LYS A 118 -1.06 -11.00 -16.87
C LYS A 118 -0.26 -12.30 -17.00
N LYS A 119 0.04 -12.98 -15.89
CA LYS A 119 0.74 -14.28 -15.90
C LYS A 119 -0.11 -15.40 -16.50
N LYS A 120 -1.43 -15.24 -16.57
CA LYS A 120 -2.37 -16.22 -17.14
C LYS A 120 -2.50 -16.12 -18.66
N VAL A 121 -1.91 -15.11 -19.29
CA VAL A 121 -1.94 -14.93 -20.74
C VAL A 121 -0.96 -15.90 -21.40
N THR A 122 -1.47 -17.06 -21.81
CA THR A 122 -0.75 -18.09 -22.58
C THR A 122 -0.84 -17.85 -24.09
N ASN A 123 -1.96 -17.30 -24.56
CA ASN A 123 -2.17 -16.93 -25.97
C ASN A 123 -2.36 -15.41 -26.11
N LYS A 124 -1.38 -14.74 -26.72
CA LYS A 124 -1.40 -13.29 -26.94
C LYS A 124 -2.35 -12.84 -28.06
N ALA A 125 -2.75 -13.73 -28.97
CA ALA A 125 -3.73 -13.43 -30.01
C ALA A 125 -5.16 -13.35 -29.44
N HIS A 126 -5.42 -14.03 -28.32
CA HIS A 126 -6.72 -14.05 -27.64
C HIS A 126 -6.53 -13.92 -26.12
N VAL A 127 -6.10 -12.73 -25.69
CA VAL A 127 -5.72 -12.45 -24.30
C VAL A 127 -6.85 -12.74 -23.31
N GLU A 128 -8.06 -12.27 -23.60
CA GLU A 128 -9.23 -12.42 -22.72
C GLU A 128 -9.62 -13.90 -22.57
N ALA A 129 -9.73 -14.62 -23.70
CA ALA A 129 -10.06 -16.05 -23.68
C ALA A 129 -9.01 -16.87 -22.92
N SER A 130 -7.73 -16.53 -23.07
CA SER A 130 -6.61 -17.16 -22.37
C SER A 130 -6.70 -16.94 -20.85
N ILE A 131 -7.00 -15.71 -20.42
CA ILE A 131 -7.20 -15.39 -19.00
C ILE A 131 -8.41 -16.15 -18.45
N CYS A 132 -9.55 -16.11 -19.13
CA CYS A 132 -10.78 -16.79 -18.71
C CYS A 132 -10.56 -18.30 -18.55
N GLN A 133 -9.91 -18.94 -19.52
CA GLN A 133 -9.62 -20.38 -19.46
C GLN A 133 -8.72 -20.73 -18.28
N ALA A 134 -7.62 -20.02 -18.09
CA ALA A 134 -6.69 -20.25 -16.98
C ALA A 134 -7.31 -19.89 -15.61
N TYR A 135 -8.26 -18.96 -15.58
CA TYR A 135 -9.02 -18.61 -14.38
C TYR A 135 -10.02 -19.71 -14.02
N LEU A 136 -10.80 -20.20 -14.98
CA LEU A 136 -11.74 -21.30 -14.78
C LEU A 136 -11.03 -22.58 -14.30
N GLN A 137 -9.92 -22.95 -14.95
CA GLN A 137 -9.11 -24.10 -14.51
C GLN A 137 -8.58 -23.93 -13.08
N GLN A 138 -8.18 -22.72 -12.70
CA GLN A 138 -7.76 -22.42 -11.33
C GLN A 138 -8.90 -22.60 -10.33
N GLU A 139 -10.10 -22.07 -10.62
CA GLU A 139 -11.25 -22.17 -9.73
C GLU A 139 -11.71 -23.61 -9.57
N ILE A 140 -11.84 -24.36 -10.67
CA ILE A 140 -12.19 -25.79 -10.63
C ILE A 140 -11.18 -26.57 -9.78
N SER A 141 -9.88 -26.38 -10.04
CA SER A 141 -8.82 -27.03 -9.24
C SER A 141 -8.90 -26.67 -7.75
N THR A 142 -9.22 -25.42 -7.43
CA THR A 142 -9.38 -24.95 -6.05
C THR A 142 -10.62 -25.55 -5.39
N PHE A 143 -11.75 -25.61 -6.09
CA PHE A 143 -12.99 -26.18 -5.59
C PHE A 143 -12.90 -27.69 -5.38
N SER A 144 -12.36 -28.43 -6.37
CA SER A 144 -12.11 -29.87 -6.23
C SER A 144 -11.17 -30.19 -5.07
N SER A 145 -10.25 -29.28 -4.72
CA SER A 145 -9.31 -29.49 -3.60
C SER A 145 -9.97 -29.67 -2.22
N PHE A 146 -11.21 -29.22 -2.05
CA PHE A 146 -11.95 -29.40 -0.80
C PHE A 146 -12.49 -30.83 -0.62
N TYR A 147 -12.62 -31.59 -1.71
CA TYR A 147 -13.18 -32.94 -1.71
C TYR A 147 -12.09 -34.03 -1.72
N PHE A 148 -10.83 -33.67 -1.98
CA PHE A 148 -9.72 -34.61 -1.96
C PHE A 148 -9.21 -34.86 -0.54
N GLU A 149 -8.73 -36.09 -0.33
CA GLU A 149 -8.08 -36.51 0.91
C GLU A 149 -6.83 -35.66 1.24
N ARG A 150 -6.38 -35.73 2.49
CA ARG A 150 -5.35 -34.82 3.03
C ARG A 150 -3.98 -35.01 2.39
N ASP A 151 -3.66 -36.21 1.98
CA ASP A 151 -2.46 -36.67 1.30
C ASP A 151 -2.35 -36.22 -0.16
N VAL A 152 -3.48 -35.96 -0.84
CA VAL A 152 -3.47 -35.47 -2.23
C VAL A 152 -2.91 -34.05 -2.30
N ILE A 153 -1.81 -33.86 -3.04
CA ILE A 153 -1.21 -32.54 -3.27
C ILE A 153 -2.13 -31.73 -4.17
N THR A 154 -2.58 -30.59 -3.66
CA THR A 154 -3.44 -29.66 -4.41
C THR A 154 -2.83 -28.27 -4.41
N ARG A 155 -3.25 -27.43 -5.36
CA ARG A 155 -2.81 -26.04 -5.45
C ARG A 155 -3.04 -25.25 -4.16
N ARG A 156 -4.14 -25.50 -3.45
CA ARG A 156 -4.44 -24.88 -2.15
C ARG A 156 -3.40 -25.25 -1.09
N LYS A 157 -2.95 -26.50 -1.05
CA LYS A 157 -1.98 -27.01 -0.07
C LYS A 157 -0.53 -26.65 -0.40
N ASN A 158 -0.21 -26.39 -1.67
CA ASN A 158 1.12 -25.97 -2.13
C ASN A 158 1.39 -24.46 -2.01
N SER A 159 0.35 -23.65 -1.77
CA SER A 159 0.51 -22.23 -1.46
C SER A 159 0.78 -22.13 0.04
N GLY A 160 1.95 -21.63 0.46
CA GLY A 160 2.42 -21.55 1.85
C GLY A 160 1.58 -20.74 2.84
N TYR A 161 0.31 -20.50 2.55
CA TYR A 161 -0.70 -20.01 3.48
C TYR A 161 -1.21 -21.19 4.32
N LYS A 162 -0.49 -21.47 5.40
CA LYS A 162 -1.06 -22.19 6.55
C LYS A 162 -2.17 -21.30 7.13
N VAL A 163 -3.41 -21.79 7.09
CA VAL A 163 -4.48 -21.29 7.97
C VAL A 163 -4.22 -21.83 9.36
#